data_AF-A0A7W1DH62-F1
#
_entry.id   AF-A0A7W1DH62-F1
#
_cell.length_a   1.000
_cell.length_b   1.000
_cell.length_c   1.000
_cell.angle_alpha   90.00
_cell.angle_beta   90.00
_cell.angle_gamma   90.00
#
_symmetry.space_group_name_H-M   'P 1'
#
loop_
_entity.id
_entity.type
_entity.pdbx_description
1 polymer ?
#
loop_
_entity_poly.entity_id
_entity_poly.type
_entity_poly.pdbx_seq_one_letter_code
_entity_poly.pdbx_strand_id
1 'polypeptide(L)' 'MRVQIDRFEDNGWAVLLPYPDGRRGFDVPRELLPEEVSAGDVFDVRFEYDRDE' A
#
# COMPACT_ATOMS: atom_id res chain seq x y z
N MET A 1 2.49 -8.23 -6.73
CA MET A 1 1.67 -7.30 -7.55
C MET A 1 2.25 -5.92 -7.41
N ARG A 2 2.17 -5.09 -8.45
CA ARG A 2 2.72 -3.74 -8.39
C ARG A 2 1.68 -2.75 -7.92
N VAL A 3 2.07 -1.88 -6.99
CA VAL A 3 1.18 -0.88 -6.39
C VAL A 3 1.85 0.48 -6.35
N GLN A 4 1.04 1.53 -6.35
CA GLN A 4 1.45 2.91 -6.14
C GLN A 4 0.87 3.42 -4.81
N ILE A 5 1.62 4.22 -4.06
CA ILE A 5 1.07 4.99 -2.94
C ILE A 5 0.20 6.12 -3.50
N ASP A 6 -1.10 6.08 -3.23
CA ASP A 6 -2.02 7.18 -3.57
C ASP A 6 -1.84 8.33 -2.58
N ARG A 7 -1.98 8.03 -1.29
CA ARG A 7 -1.87 9.01 -0.21
C ARG A 7 -1.56 8.35 1.14
N PHE A 8 -1.10 9.19 2.07
CA PHE A 8 -1.08 8.89 3.50
C PHE A 8 -2.25 9.59 4.18
N GLU A 9 -2.84 8.91 5.14
CA GLU A 9 -3.95 9.43 5.96
C GLU A 9 -3.45 9.77 7.37
N ASP A 10 -4.05 10.78 8.00
CA ASP A 10 -3.63 11.30 9.32
C ASP A 10 -3.83 10.30 10.47
N ASN A 11 -4.63 9.26 10.23
CA ASN A 11 -4.91 8.17 11.17
C ASN A 11 -3.83 7.06 11.17
N GLY A 12 -2.71 7.26 10.48
CA GLY A 12 -1.63 6.27 10.42
C GLY A 12 -1.82 5.20 9.34
N TRP A 13 -2.72 5.43 8.39
CA TRP A 13 -2.95 4.53 7.25
C TRP A 13 -2.36 5.09 5.97
N ALA A 14 -2.19 4.22 4.97
CA ALA A 14 -1.82 4.57 3.62
C ALA A 14 -2.73 3.84 2.63
N VAL A 15 -3.08 4.53 1.55
CA VAL A 15 -3.89 3.97 0.46
C VAL A 15 -2.98 3.54 -0.67
N LEU A 16 -3.02 2.26 -1.02
CA LEU A 16 -2.29 1.69 -2.14
C LEU A 16 -3.23 1.41 -3.31
N LEU A 17 -2.83 1.77 -4.52
CA LEU A 17 -3.57 1.48 -5.75
C LEU A 17 -2.84 0.43 -6.59
N PRO A 18 -3.53 -0.55 -7.20
CA PRO A 18 -2.96 -1.38 -8.24
C PRO A 18 -2.36 -0.50 -9.35
N TYR A 19 -1.09 -0.69 -9.66
CA TYR A 19 -0.44 0.04 -10.73
C TYR A 19 -0.41 -0.80 -12.01
N PRO A 20 -0.72 -0.24 -13.20
CA PRO A 20 -1.04 1.18 -13.45
C PRO A 20 -2.55 1.52 -13.42
N ASP A 21 -3.42 0.52 -13.31
CA ASP A 21 -4.86 0.69 -13.58
C ASP A 21 -5.67 1.44 -12.51
N GLY A 22 -5.20 1.51 -11.26
CA GLY A 22 -5.73 2.38 -10.20
C GLY A 22 -7.15 2.10 -9.70
N ARG A 23 -7.79 0.99 -10.08
CA ARG A 23 -9.26 0.87 -9.97
C ARG A 23 -9.82 0.62 -8.57
N ARG A 24 -9.10 -0.13 -7.72
CA ARG A 24 -9.55 -0.48 -6.36
C ARG A 24 -8.39 -0.42 -5.39
N GLY A 25 -8.43 0.54 -4.47
CA GLY A 25 -7.39 0.71 -3.47
C GLY A 25 -7.49 -0.27 -2.31
N PHE A 26 -6.39 -0.37 -1.58
CA PHE A 26 -6.26 -1.13 -0.35
C PHE A 26 -5.68 -0.21 0.73
N ASP A 27 -6.30 -0.20 1.89
CA ASP A 27 -5.78 0.49 3.06
C ASP A 27 -4.77 -0.43 3.76
N VAL A 28 -3.59 0.10 4.06
CA VAL A 28 -2.56 -0.61 4.84
C VAL A 28 -2.07 0.29 5.97
N PRO A 29 -1.70 -0.28 7.14
CA PRO A 29 -1.02 0.48 8.18
C PRO A 29 0.29 1.07 7.64
N ARG A 30 0.51 2.36 7.89
CA ARG A 30 1.72 3.06 7.42
C ARG A 30 3.00 2.44 7.98
N GLU A 31 2.94 1.87 9.18
CA GLU A 31 4.08 1.21 9.84
C GLU A 31 4.59 -0.04 9.11
N LEU A 32 3.78 -0.63 8.21
CA LEU A 32 4.20 -1.76 7.39
C LEU A 32 4.93 -1.34 6.12
N LEU A 33 4.96 -0.04 5.82
CA LEU A 33 5.65 0.50 4.66
C LEU A 33 7.11 0.85 5.00
N PRO A 34 8.03 0.81 4.02
CA PRO A 34 9.40 1.29 4.22
C PRO A 34 9.40 2.77 4.61
N GLU A 35 10.34 3.21 5.44
CA GLU A 35 10.37 4.60 5.95
C GLU A 35 10.57 5.65 4.85
N GLU A 36 11.22 5.29 3.75
CA GLU A 36 11.63 6.20 2.67
C GLU A 36 10.63 6.28 1.50
N VAL A 37 9.37 5.91 1.70
CA VAL A 37 8.34 5.97 0.64
C VAL A 37 7.46 7.22 0.72
N SER A 38 7.10 7.74 -0.45
CA SER A 38 6.29 8.94 -0.67
C SER A 38 5.08 8.64 -1.55
N ALA A 39 4.07 9.52 -1.50
CA ALA A 39 2.95 9.45 -2.43
C ALA A 39 3.44 9.51 -3.89
N GLY A 40 2.97 8.60 -4.73
CA GLY A 40 3.44 8.41 -6.10
C GLY A 40 4.48 7.30 -6.27
N ASP A 41 5.12 6.83 -5.21
CA ASP A 41 6.10 5.74 -5.32
C ASP A 41 5.43 4.43 -5.69
N VAL A 42 6.13 3.65 -6.53
CA VAL A 42 5.63 2.39 -7.09
C VAL A 42 6.55 1.24 -6.74
N PHE A 43 6.02 0.20 -6.07
CA PHE A 43 6.79 -0.96 -5.63
C PHE A 43 5.99 -2.27 -5.75
N ASP A 44 6.70 -3.38 -5.61
CA ASP A 44 6.11 -4.71 -5.59
C ASP A 44 5.70 -5.11 -4.18
N VAL A 45 4.48 -5.61 -4.05
CA VAL A 45 3.94 -6.17 -2.80
C VAL A 45 3.51 -7.62 -3.00
N ARG A 46 3.61 -8.40 -1.92
CA ARG A 46 3.09 -9.75 -1.82
C ARG A 46 2.09 -9.79 -0.68
N PHE A 47 0.82 -10.04 -1.00
CA PHE A 47 -0.21 -10.31 0.01
C PHE A 47 -0.23 -11.80 0.27
N GLU A 48 -0.13 -12.18 1.55
CA GLU A 48 -0.20 -13.57 1.99
C GLU A 48 -1.35 -13.70 2.97
N TYR A 49 -2.12 -14.79 2.83
CA TYR A 49 -3.17 -15.12 3.77
C TYR A 49 -2.51 -15.73 5.01
N ASP A 50 -2.69 -15.10 6.16
CA ASP A 50 -2.28 -15.69 7.42
C ASP A 50 -3.20 -16.88 7.73
N ARG A 51 -2.59 -18.05 7.99
CA ARG A 51 -3.30 -19.31 8.23
C ARG A 51 -3.38 -19.66 9.71
N ASP A 52 -2.70 -18.90 10.56
CA ASP A 52 -2.56 -19.18 11.99
C ASP A 52 -3.51 -18.31 12.85
N GLU A 53 -4.56 -17.73 12.23
CA GLU A 53 -5.62 -16.95 12.90
C GLU A 53 -6.78 -17.84 13.40
#